data_AF-A0AA37CV60-F1
#
_entry.id   AF-A0AA37CV60-F1
#
_cell.length_a   1.000
_cell.length_b   1.000
_cell.length_c   1.000
_cell.angle_alpha   90.00
_cell.angle_beta   90.00
_cell.angle_gamma   90.00
#
_symmetry.space_group_name_H-M   'P 1'
#
loop_
_entity.id
_entity.type
_entity.pdbx_description
1 polymer ?
#
loop_
_entity_poly.entity_id
_entity_poly.type
_entity_poly.pdbx_seq_one_letter_code
_entity_poly.pdbx_strand_id
1 'polypeptide(L)'
;MNSRLLSDQAAMPLVRGIYCLLSAERARELTVLLAKGTCHQEGETSPLAVVTALAIHVEQHRLDRTAQPIYLGREQLMTGAADLLGEAACFEDQDAFRLLALLLDKLLRGGRGSRQAKLHGLTVSVMEQRALAATSPNSCAVLRGSWRRKSRNQLGISDWLAVVESALWCFWHSETLQKGEALLGVLPKADIRVRIVYGMLAGAFYLGD
;
A
#
# COMPACT_ATOMS: atom_id res chain seq x y z
N MET A 1 -25.63 -8.50 -11.57
CA MET A 1 -25.18 -8.15 -10.21
C MET A 1 -23.75 -7.60 -10.14
N ASN A 2 -22.89 -7.79 -11.15
CA ASN A 2 -21.47 -7.36 -11.07
C ASN A 2 -21.21 -5.86 -11.28
N SER A 3 -22.09 -5.11 -11.96
CA SER A 3 -21.82 -3.69 -12.28
C SER A 3 -21.80 -2.78 -11.04
N ARG A 4 -22.62 -3.05 -10.02
CA ARG A 4 -22.61 -2.28 -8.76
C ARG A 4 -21.37 -2.57 -7.92
N LEU A 5 -21.04 -3.86 -7.73
CA LEU A 5 -19.81 -4.26 -7.02
C LEU A 5 -18.54 -3.69 -7.66
N LEU A 6 -18.49 -3.69 -9.00
CA LEU A 6 -17.42 -3.05 -9.75
C LEU A 6 -17.35 -1.54 -9.53
N SER A 7 -18.50 -0.87 -9.56
CA SER A 7 -18.59 0.57 -9.27
C SER A 7 -18.15 0.89 -7.85
N ASP A 8 -18.53 0.06 -6.87
CA ASP A 8 -18.20 0.26 -5.46
C ASP A 8 -16.70 0.04 -5.20
N GLN A 9 -16.10 -0.98 -5.82
CA GLN A 9 -14.65 -1.23 -5.72
C GLN A 9 -13.83 -0.16 -6.46
N ALA A 10 -14.26 0.25 -7.65
CA ALA A 10 -13.57 1.31 -8.40
C ALA A 10 -13.67 2.68 -7.71
N ALA A 11 -14.68 2.88 -6.86
CA ALA A 11 -14.84 4.08 -6.05
C ALA A 11 -13.95 4.11 -4.79
N MET A 12 -13.36 2.98 -4.39
CA MET A 12 -12.50 2.91 -3.21
C MET A 12 -11.27 3.83 -3.37
N PRO A 13 -10.95 4.69 -2.39
CA PRO A 13 -9.82 5.61 -2.44
C PRO A 13 -8.50 4.97 -2.87
N LEU A 14 -8.18 3.79 -2.36
CA LEU A 14 -6.96 3.08 -2.72
C LEU A 14 -6.93 2.68 -4.20
N VAL A 15 -8.05 2.13 -4.71
CA VAL A 15 -8.19 1.68 -6.10
C VAL A 15 -8.19 2.88 -7.05
N ARG A 16 -8.87 3.98 -6.70
CA ARG A 16 -8.82 5.25 -7.43
C ARG A 16 -7.39 5.78 -7.55
N GLY A 17 -6.64 5.73 -6.45
CA GLY A 17 -5.23 6.14 -6.42
C GLY A 17 -4.35 5.33 -7.36
N ILE A 18 -4.58 4.03 -7.47
CA ILE A 18 -3.90 3.18 -8.46
C ILE A 18 -4.29 3.62 -9.88
N TYR A 19 -5.58 3.75 -10.19
CA TYR A 19 -6.06 4.17 -11.52
C TYR A 19 -5.44 5.49 -11.99
N CYS A 20 -5.28 6.47 -11.11
CA CYS A 20 -4.71 7.78 -11.46
C CYS A 20 -3.29 7.73 -12.03
N LEU A 21 -2.54 6.65 -11.79
CA LEU A 21 -1.13 6.55 -12.16
C LEU A 21 -0.84 5.49 -13.23
N LEU A 22 -1.84 4.67 -13.56
CA LEU A 22 -1.70 3.61 -14.55
C LEU A 22 -1.80 4.16 -15.97
N SER A 23 -1.10 3.52 -16.91
CA SER A 23 -1.37 3.71 -18.33
C SER A 23 -2.75 3.16 -18.69
N ALA A 24 -3.31 3.58 -19.83
CA ALA A 24 -4.62 3.10 -20.29
C ALA A 24 -4.69 1.57 -20.43
N GLU A 25 -3.59 0.92 -20.82
CA GLU A 25 -3.51 -0.55 -20.90
C GLU A 25 -3.61 -1.21 -19.53
N ARG A 26 -2.81 -0.73 -18.55
CA ARG A 26 -2.83 -1.28 -17.18
C ARG A 26 -4.12 -0.95 -16.44
N ALA A 27 -4.75 0.18 -16.74
CA ALA A 27 -6.07 0.50 -16.22
C ALA A 27 -7.14 -0.50 -16.71
N ARG A 28 -7.07 -0.95 -17.97
CA ARG A 28 -7.96 -2.02 -18.48
C ARG A 28 -7.70 -3.34 -17.76
N GLU A 29 -6.43 -3.71 -17.54
CA GLU A 29 -6.06 -4.90 -16.77
C GLU A 29 -6.65 -4.83 -15.34
N LEU A 30 -6.52 -3.69 -14.66
CA LEU A 30 -7.13 -3.47 -13.35
C LEU A 30 -8.65 -3.63 -13.37
N THR A 31 -9.34 -3.08 -14.36
CA THR A 31 -10.80 -3.25 -14.50
C THR A 31 -11.19 -4.72 -14.66
N VAL A 32 -10.40 -5.50 -15.41
CA VAL A 32 -10.63 -6.95 -15.56
C VAL A 32 -10.39 -7.69 -14.24
N LEU A 33 -9.35 -7.31 -13.48
CA LEU A 33 -9.06 -7.90 -12.17
C LEU A 33 -10.20 -7.63 -11.17
N LEU A 34 -10.71 -6.41 -11.11
CA LEU A 34 -11.87 -6.07 -10.29
C LEU A 34 -13.11 -6.87 -10.72
N ALA A 35 -13.33 -7.04 -12.03
CA ALA A 35 -14.51 -7.72 -12.55
C ALA A 35 -14.54 -9.23 -12.27
N LYS A 36 -13.37 -9.86 -12.21
CA LYS A 36 -13.24 -11.29 -11.91
C LYS A 36 -13.45 -11.61 -10.42
N GLY A 37 -13.40 -10.59 -9.55
CA GLY A 37 -13.18 -10.80 -8.12
C GLY A 37 -11.75 -11.31 -7.89
N THR A 38 -11.21 -11.14 -6.68
CA THR A 38 -9.85 -11.56 -6.31
C THR A 38 -9.74 -13.09 -6.22
N CYS A 39 -9.95 -13.79 -7.34
CA CYS A 39 -9.64 -15.21 -7.45
C CYS A 39 -8.14 -15.36 -7.66
N HIS A 40 -7.44 -15.77 -6.60
CA HIS A 40 -6.10 -16.33 -6.70
C HIS A 40 -6.16 -17.56 -7.62
N GLN A 41 -5.60 -17.45 -8.82
CA GLN A 41 -5.24 -18.62 -9.61
C GLN A 41 -3.75 -18.86 -9.38
N GLU A 42 -3.41 -20.09 -8.99
CA GLU A 42 -2.04 -20.57 -8.83
C GLU A 42 -1.27 -20.37 -10.15
N GLY A 43 -0.39 -19.37 -10.17
CA GLY A 43 0.43 -18.91 -11.29
C GLY A 43 1.26 -17.71 -10.86
N GLU A 44 2.17 -17.21 -11.72
CA GLU A 44 2.89 -15.95 -11.45
C GLU A 44 1.89 -14.81 -11.30
N THR A 45 1.54 -14.48 -10.05
CA THR A 45 0.59 -13.42 -9.75
C THR A 45 1.19 -12.07 -10.14
N SER A 46 0.60 -11.46 -11.17
CA SER A 46 0.94 -10.10 -11.61
C SER A 46 1.03 -9.17 -10.39
N PRO A 47 2.07 -8.33 -10.27
CA PRO A 47 2.19 -7.41 -9.13
C PRO A 47 0.98 -6.47 -9.00
N LEU A 48 0.30 -6.17 -10.11
CA LEU A 48 -0.94 -5.41 -10.11
C LEU A 48 -2.08 -6.18 -9.42
N ALA A 49 -2.18 -7.49 -9.63
CA ALA A 49 -3.19 -8.33 -8.97
C ALA A 49 -2.98 -8.39 -7.46
N VAL A 50 -1.74 -8.61 -7.02
CA VAL A 50 -1.36 -8.66 -5.60
C VAL A 50 -1.69 -7.34 -4.89
N VAL A 51 -1.29 -6.21 -5.48
CA VAL A 51 -1.54 -4.88 -4.91
C VAL A 51 -3.02 -4.49 -4.96
N THR A 52 -3.76 -4.93 -5.97
CA THR A 52 -5.22 -4.73 -6.04
C THR A 52 -5.93 -5.51 -4.96
N ALA A 53 -5.53 -6.76 -4.72
CA ALA A 53 -6.07 -7.57 -3.62
C ALA A 53 -5.78 -6.92 -2.26
N LEU A 54 -4.58 -6.36 -2.07
CA LEU A 54 -4.25 -5.61 -0.86
C LEU A 54 -5.13 -4.36 -0.69
N ALA A 55 -5.33 -3.58 -1.75
CA ALA A 55 -6.19 -2.40 -1.71
C ALA A 55 -7.63 -2.76 -1.29
N ILE A 56 -8.19 -3.81 -1.89
CA ILE A 56 -9.54 -4.30 -1.55
C ILE A 56 -9.57 -4.81 -0.11
N HIS A 57 -8.58 -5.60 0.31
CA HIS A 57 -8.48 -6.13 1.67
C HIS A 57 -8.48 -5.03 2.72
N VAL A 58 -7.65 -3.98 2.53
CA VAL A 58 -7.57 -2.86 3.47
C VAL A 58 -8.88 -2.09 3.55
N GLU A 59 -9.54 -1.81 2.41
CA GLU A 59 -10.79 -1.05 2.37
C GLU A 59 -11.98 -1.82 2.97
N GLN A 60 -11.96 -3.15 2.87
CA GLN A 60 -12.97 -4.03 3.48
C GLN A 60 -12.77 -4.21 4.99
N HIS A 61 -11.53 -4.23 5.45
CA HIS A 61 -11.17 -4.48 6.85
C HIS A 61 -10.74 -3.21 7.61
N ARG A 62 -11.15 -2.03 7.13
CA ARG A 62 -10.84 -0.76 7.80
C ARG A 62 -11.30 -0.78 9.26
N LEU A 63 -10.44 -0.30 10.15
CA LEU A 63 -10.69 -0.40 11.60
C LEU A 63 -11.83 0.51 12.10
N ASP A 64 -12.27 1.48 11.29
CA ASP A 64 -13.44 2.31 11.57
C ASP A 64 -14.76 1.65 11.13
N ARG A 65 -14.71 0.55 10.36
CA ARG A 65 -15.86 -0.23 9.91
C ARG A 65 -16.06 -1.52 10.69
N THR A 66 -15.07 -1.97 11.46
CA THR A 66 -15.16 -3.21 12.23
C THR A 66 -15.74 -2.94 13.62
N ALA A 67 -16.60 -3.84 14.09
CA ALA A 67 -17.12 -3.82 15.47
C ALA A 67 -16.13 -4.39 16.50
N GLN A 68 -14.96 -4.83 16.04
CA GLN A 68 -13.94 -5.46 16.88
C GLN A 68 -13.13 -4.43 17.65
N PRO A 69 -12.50 -4.83 18.78
CA PRO A 69 -11.47 -4.01 19.41
C PRO A 69 -10.37 -3.67 18.40
N ILE A 70 -9.93 -2.40 18.40
CA ILE A 70 -8.94 -1.86 17.43
C ILE A 70 -7.68 -2.73 17.34
N TYR A 71 -7.25 -3.32 18.45
CA TYR A 71 -6.09 -4.21 18.48
C TYR A 71 -6.30 -5.49 17.65
N LEU A 72 -7.43 -6.18 17.87
CA LEU A 72 -7.74 -7.43 17.17
C LEU A 72 -7.98 -7.20 15.68
N GLY A 73 -8.74 -6.16 15.34
CA GLY A 73 -8.97 -5.80 13.93
C GLY A 73 -7.66 -5.47 13.21
N ARG A 74 -6.71 -4.84 13.91
CA ARG A 74 -5.39 -4.52 13.35
C ARG A 74 -4.58 -5.78 13.07
N GLU A 75 -4.55 -6.73 13.99
CA GLU A 75 -3.85 -8.01 13.77
C GLU A 75 -4.45 -8.74 12.57
N GLN A 76 -5.78 -8.82 12.46
CA GLN A 76 -6.45 -9.44 11.31
C GLN A 76 -6.13 -8.73 9.99
N LEU A 77 -6.15 -7.40 9.98
CA LEU A 77 -5.77 -6.58 8.83
C LEU A 77 -4.35 -6.92 8.37
N MET A 78 -3.38 -6.94 9.29
CA MET A 78 -1.98 -7.21 8.97
C MET A 78 -1.76 -8.64 8.52
N THR A 79 -2.29 -9.63 9.24
CA THR A 79 -2.16 -11.06 8.88
C THR A 79 -2.74 -11.33 7.50
N GLY A 80 -3.97 -10.90 7.25
CA GLY A 80 -4.59 -11.08 5.94
C GLY A 80 -3.83 -10.38 4.80
N ALA A 81 -3.16 -9.25 5.08
CA ALA A 81 -2.32 -8.59 4.09
C ALA A 81 -1.07 -9.40 3.74
N ALA A 82 -0.44 -10.06 4.71
CA ALA A 82 0.71 -10.94 4.46
C ALA A 82 0.30 -12.20 3.69
N ASP A 83 -0.86 -12.77 4.00
CA ASP A 83 -1.36 -14.00 3.39
C ASP A 83 -1.60 -13.85 1.87
N LEU A 84 -1.83 -12.62 1.39
CA LEU A 84 -1.98 -12.33 -0.04
C LEU A 84 -0.74 -12.69 -0.89
N LEU A 85 0.45 -12.74 -0.28
CA LEU A 85 1.69 -13.11 -0.96
C LEU A 85 1.88 -14.64 -1.04
N GLY A 86 1.09 -15.40 -0.29
CA GLY A 86 1.22 -16.85 -0.16
C GLY A 86 2.35 -17.31 0.78
N GLU A 87 2.33 -18.60 1.11
CA GLU A 87 3.23 -19.20 2.12
C GLU A 87 4.72 -19.17 1.74
N ALA A 88 5.03 -19.09 0.44
CA ALA A 88 6.40 -19.08 -0.07
C ALA A 88 7.08 -17.70 -0.02
N ALA A 89 6.35 -16.65 0.35
CA ALA A 89 6.89 -15.29 0.43
C ALA A 89 7.93 -15.16 1.54
N CYS A 90 8.99 -14.38 1.30
CA CYS A 90 10.01 -14.14 2.32
C CYS A 90 9.44 -13.29 3.46
N PHE A 91 10.05 -13.40 4.65
CA PHE A 91 9.61 -12.66 5.84
C PHE A 91 9.59 -11.14 5.61
N GLU A 92 10.54 -10.59 4.87
CA GLU A 92 10.63 -9.16 4.57
C GLU A 92 9.47 -8.67 3.69
N ASP A 93 9.05 -9.47 2.70
CA ASP A 93 7.91 -9.13 1.84
C ASP A 93 6.60 -9.18 2.61
N GLN A 94 6.42 -10.18 3.47
CA GLN A 94 5.26 -10.25 4.36
C GLN A 94 5.22 -9.05 5.32
N ASP A 95 6.35 -8.69 5.93
CA ASP A 95 6.46 -7.51 6.80
C ASP A 95 6.14 -6.20 6.05
N ALA A 96 6.58 -6.10 4.79
CA ALA A 96 6.27 -4.96 3.93
C ALA A 96 4.77 -4.82 3.70
N PHE A 97 4.06 -5.92 3.48
CA PHE A 97 2.60 -5.93 3.28
C PHE A 97 1.83 -5.65 4.57
N ARG A 98 2.26 -6.22 5.70
CA ARG A 98 1.69 -5.89 7.02
C ARG A 98 1.84 -4.40 7.33
N LEU A 99 3.05 -3.86 7.11
CA LEU A 99 3.32 -2.43 7.29
C LEU A 99 2.43 -1.60 6.37
N LEU A 100 2.41 -1.92 5.08
CA LEU A 100 1.66 -1.14 4.09
C LEU A 100 0.17 -1.12 4.43
N ALA A 101 -0.43 -2.26 4.79
CA ALA A 101 -1.82 -2.34 5.22
C ALA A 101 -2.10 -1.44 6.43
N LEU A 102 -1.24 -1.49 7.45
CA LEU A 102 -1.35 -0.65 8.64
C LEU A 102 -1.27 0.84 8.29
N LEU A 103 -0.32 1.25 7.45
CA LEU A 103 -0.15 2.66 7.08
C LEU A 103 -1.32 3.17 6.24
N LEU A 104 -1.84 2.35 5.32
CA LEU A 104 -2.99 2.71 4.49
C LEU A 104 -4.24 2.90 5.33
N ASP A 105 -4.55 1.97 6.25
CA ASP A 105 -5.67 2.12 7.18
C ASP A 105 -5.53 3.39 8.06
N LYS A 106 -4.32 3.69 8.56
CA LYS A 106 -4.06 4.92 9.32
C LYS A 106 -4.25 6.18 8.49
N LEU A 107 -3.83 6.19 7.22
CA LEU A 107 -4.02 7.33 6.31
C LEU A 107 -5.49 7.51 5.95
N LEU A 108 -6.23 6.43 5.74
CA LEU A 108 -7.67 6.46 5.43
C LEU A 108 -8.52 6.99 6.59
N ARG A 109 -8.09 6.76 7.84
CA ARG A 109 -8.76 7.25 9.07
C ARG A 109 -8.24 8.60 9.57
N GLY A 110 -7.04 8.99 9.12
CA GLY A 110 -6.34 10.17 9.60
C GLY A 110 -6.78 11.47 8.90
N GLY A 111 -6.23 12.59 9.39
CA GLY A 111 -6.39 13.88 8.71
C GLY A 111 -5.69 13.90 7.34
N ARG A 112 -6.07 14.86 6.50
CA ARG A 112 -5.55 15.04 5.13
C ARG A 112 -4.90 16.41 4.94
N GLY A 113 -4.25 16.60 3.78
CA GLY A 113 -3.88 17.94 3.28
C GLY A 113 -2.75 18.66 4.02
N SER A 114 -2.16 18.06 5.07
CA SER A 114 -1.03 18.66 5.78
C SER A 114 0.12 17.67 5.98
N ARG A 115 1.35 18.21 6.03
CA ARG A 115 2.54 17.40 6.33
C ARG A 115 2.47 16.75 7.71
N GLN A 116 1.81 17.41 8.68
CA GLN A 116 1.58 16.85 10.01
C GLN A 116 0.65 15.64 9.98
N ALA A 117 -0.43 15.70 9.21
CA ALA A 117 -1.33 14.56 9.08
C ALA A 117 -0.67 13.39 8.34
N LYS A 118 0.13 13.67 7.31
CA LYS A 118 0.98 12.68 6.65
C LYS A 118 1.96 12.03 7.64
N LEU A 119 2.64 12.84 8.46
CA LEU A 119 3.55 12.34 9.49
C LEU A 119 2.83 11.43 10.50
N HIS A 120 1.64 11.82 10.96
CA HIS A 120 0.86 11.04 11.90
C HIS A 120 0.43 9.69 11.30
N GLY A 121 -0.10 9.69 10.07
CA GLY A 121 -0.52 8.46 9.37
C GLY A 121 0.65 7.51 9.10
N LEU A 122 1.83 8.05 8.80
CA LEU A 122 3.05 7.27 8.51
C LEU A 122 3.89 6.92 9.74
N THR A 123 3.43 7.23 10.95
CA THR A 123 4.17 6.93 12.18
C THR A 123 3.62 5.67 12.84
N VAL A 124 4.49 4.67 12.99
CA VAL A 124 4.19 3.41 13.66
C VAL A 124 4.52 3.54 15.15
N SER A 125 3.52 3.38 16.01
CA SER A 125 3.66 3.41 17.47
C SER A 125 4.46 2.21 17.99
N VAL A 126 4.94 2.29 19.22
CA VAL A 126 5.67 1.17 19.87
C VAL A 126 4.81 -0.10 19.93
N MET A 127 3.51 0.02 20.17
CA MET A 127 2.61 -1.14 20.21
C MET A 127 2.43 -1.75 18.81
N GLU A 128 2.28 -0.93 17.78
CA GLU A 128 2.18 -1.40 16.40
C GLU A 128 3.50 -2.04 15.93
N GLN A 129 4.65 -1.50 16.31
CA GLN A 129 5.96 -2.11 16.04
C GLN A 129 6.08 -3.49 16.69
N ARG A 130 5.62 -3.64 17.94
CA ARG A 130 5.59 -4.94 18.63
C ARG A 130 4.64 -5.93 17.96
N ALA A 131 3.47 -5.47 17.53
CA ALA A 131 2.48 -6.31 16.84
C ALA A 131 2.96 -6.79 15.47
N LEU A 132 3.72 -5.96 14.75
CA LEU A 132 4.37 -6.37 13.50
C LEU A 132 5.47 -7.41 13.73
N ALA A 133 6.15 -7.36 14.88
CA ALA A 133 7.16 -8.32 15.31
C ALA A 133 8.26 -8.61 14.26
N ALA A 134 8.58 -7.60 13.42
CA ALA A 134 9.56 -7.75 12.34
C ALA A 134 10.92 -8.21 12.88
N THR A 135 11.45 -9.28 12.30
CA THR A 135 12.68 -9.92 12.75
C THR A 135 13.91 -9.46 11.98
N SER A 136 13.72 -9.02 10.73
CA SER A 136 14.81 -8.50 9.89
C SER A 136 15.24 -7.09 10.32
N PRO A 137 16.56 -6.80 10.36
CA PRO A 137 17.08 -5.45 10.52
C PRO A 137 16.56 -4.47 9.45
N ASN A 138 16.37 -4.93 8.21
CA ASN A 138 15.88 -4.11 7.11
C ASN A 138 14.42 -3.72 7.34
N SER A 139 13.56 -4.70 7.64
CA SER A 139 12.16 -4.45 8.02
C SER A 139 12.09 -3.43 9.17
N CYS A 140 12.87 -3.65 10.22
CA CYS A 140 12.94 -2.75 11.38
C CYS A 140 13.41 -1.32 11.01
N ALA A 141 14.27 -1.15 10.00
CA ALA A 141 14.68 0.17 9.53
C ALA A 141 13.54 0.89 8.81
N VAL A 142 12.83 0.19 7.92
CA VAL A 142 11.68 0.72 7.17
C VAL A 142 10.53 1.10 8.11
N LEU A 143 10.23 0.25 9.09
CA LEU A 143 9.23 0.49 10.14
C LEU A 143 9.51 1.76 10.95
N ARG A 144 10.80 2.02 11.24
CA ARG A 144 11.25 3.22 11.96
C ARG A 144 11.38 4.45 11.06
N GLY A 145 11.02 4.34 9.79
CA GLY A 145 10.99 5.46 8.86
C GLY A 145 12.36 5.81 8.25
N SER A 146 13.22 4.83 8.00
CA SER A 146 14.52 5.02 7.29
C SER A 146 14.38 5.87 6.04
N TRP A 147 13.36 5.62 5.23
CA TRP A 147 13.02 6.33 3.99
C TRP A 147 12.83 7.84 4.16
N ARG A 148 12.55 8.35 5.36
CA ARG A 148 12.40 9.81 5.57
C ARG A 148 13.71 10.58 5.37
N ARG A 149 14.85 9.90 5.52
CA ARG A 149 16.20 10.50 5.46
C ARG A 149 17.06 9.96 4.34
N LYS A 150 16.59 8.95 3.59
CA LYS A 150 17.35 8.36 2.48
C LYS A 150 17.48 9.33 1.32
N SER A 151 18.60 9.27 0.62
CA SER A 151 18.77 9.86 -0.71
C SER A 151 18.29 8.90 -1.79
N ARG A 152 17.93 9.44 -2.96
CA ARG A 152 17.37 8.67 -4.09
C ARG A 152 18.21 7.43 -4.50
N ASN A 153 19.54 7.53 -4.45
CA ASN A 153 20.47 6.44 -4.81
C ASN A 153 20.52 5.30 -3.78
N GLN A 154 19.90 5.46 -2.61
CA GLN A 154 19.81 4.44 -1.56
C GLN A 154 18.50 3.65 -1.63
N LEU A 155 17.66 3.94 -2.63
CA LEU A 155 16.39 3.27 -2.88
C LEU A 155 16.59 2.07 -3.80
N GLY A 156 15.88 0.99 -3.51
CA GLY A 156 15.95 -0.28 -4.23
C GLY A 156 14.60 -0.75 -4.72
N ILE A 157 14.63 -1.78 -5.56
CA ILE A 157 13.43 -2.45 -6.10
C ILE A 157 13.65 -3.98 -6.19
N SER A 158 14.54 -4.53 -5.37
CA SER A 158 14.86 -5.96 -5.38
C SER A 158 13.65 -6.83 -5.01
N ASP A 159 12.92 -6.41 -4.00
CA ASP A 159 11.88 -7.15 -3.29
C ASP A 159 10.73 -6.19 -2.92
N TRP A 160 9.67 -6.71 -2.30
CA TRP A 160 8.52 -5.88 -1.92
C TRP A 160 8.87 -4.89 -0.81
N LEU A 161 9.78 -5.23 0.10
CA LEU A 161 10.22 -4.31 1.14
C LEU A 161 10.90 -3.06 0.55
N ALA A 162 11.81 -3.23 -0.40
CA ALA A 162 12.49 -2.16 -1.11
C ALA A 162 11.52 -1.34 -1.98
N VAL A 163 10.55 -2.00 -2.61
CA VAL A 163 9.46 -1.34 -3.35
C VAL A 163 8.63 -0.45 -2.43
N VAL A 164 8.20 -0.96 -1.27
CA VAL A 164 7.40 -0.21 -0.28
C VAL A 164 8.21 0.95 0.27
N GLU A 165 9.48 0.74 0.60
CA GLU A 165 10.37 1.81 1.07
C GLU A 165 10.52 2.93 0.03
N SER A 166 10.69 2.57 -1.25
CA SER A 166 10.78 3.52 -2.36
C SER A 166 9.48 4.30 -2.57
N ALA A 167 8.33 3.64 -2.48
CA ALA A 167 7.03 4.29 -2.60
C ALA A 167 6.77 5.26 -1.42
N LEU A 168 7.12 4.85 -0.20
CA LEU A 168 7.05 5.70 0.98
C LEU A 168 7.98 6.92 0.86
N TRP A 169 9.17 6.74 0.30
CA TRP A 169 10.09 7.83 0.02
C TRP A 169 9.48 8.86 -0.94
N CYS A 170 8.91 8.41 -2.07
CA CYS A 170 8.23 9.27 -3.04
C CYS A 170 7.04 10.00 -2.41
N PHE A 171 6.25 9.29 -1.61
CA PHE A 171 5.09 9.86 -0.93
C PHE A 171 5.47 10.89 0.14
N TRP A 172 6.57 10.69 0.86
CA TRP A 172 7.05 11.60 1.90
C TRP A 172 7.65 12.89 1.33
N HIS A 173 8.41 12.77 0.25
CA HIS A 173 9.11 13.90 -0.39
C HIS A 173 8.25 14.64 -1.41
N SER A 174 6.97 14.28 -1.55
CA SER A 174 5.99 15.00 -2.36
C SER A 174 4.89 15.61 -1.50
N GLU A 175 4.34 16.72 -1.96
CA GLU A 175 3.19 17.39 -1.33
C GLU A 175 1.89 17.18 -2.10
N THR A 176 1.99 16.77 -3.37
CA THR A 176 0.85 16.55 -4.26
C THR A 176 1.06 15.26 -5.05
N LEU A 177 -0.04 14.73 -5.59
CA LEU A 177 -0.02 13.55 -6.46
C LEU A 177 0.96 13.75 -7.64
N GLN A 178 0.89 14.91 -8.31
CA GLN A 178 1.71 15.22 -9.49
C GLN A 178 3.20 15.32 -9.18
N LYS A 179 3.56 15.98 -8.05
CA LYS A 179 4.97 16.07 -7.63
C LYS A 179 5.54 14.69 -7.32
N GLY A 180 4.76 13.81 -6.68
CA GLY A 180 5.23 12.46 -6.38
C GLY A 180 5.25 11.54 -7.61
N GLU A 181 4.34 11.72 -8.57
CA GLU A 181 4.43 11.02 -9.86
C GLU A 181 5.72 11.40 -10.62
N ALA A 182 6.09 12.68 -10.62
CA ALA A 182 7.38 13.11 -11.17
C ALA A 182 8.57 12.45 -10.45
N LEU A 183 8.48 12.25 -9.13
CA LEU A 183 9.51 11.52 -8.37
C LEU A 183 9.61 10.04 -8.78
N LEU A 184 8.49 9.38 -9.11
CA LEU A 184 8.51 8.01 -9.63
C LEU A 184 9.27 7.91 -10.95
N GLY A 185 9.13 8.91 -11.83
CA GLY A 185 9.81 8.96 -13.13
C GLY A 185 11.33 9.08 -13.03
N VAL A 186 11.85 9.58 -11.91
CA VAL A 186 13.30 9.73 -11.68
C VAL A 186 13.91 8.61 -10.84
N LEU A 187 13.11 7.64 -10.38
CA LEU A 187 13.62 6.45 -9.70
C LEU A 187 14.33 5.55 -10.71
N PRO A 188 15.41 4.86 -10.29
CA PRO A 188 16.06 3.88 -11.14
C PRO A 188 15.06 2.80 -11.56
N LYS A 189 14.96 2.56 -12.88
CA LYS A 189 14.21 1.47 -13.54
C LYS A 189 12.67 1.59 -13.60
N ALA A 190 12.08 2.73 -13.21
CA ALA A 190 10.64 3.02 -13.41
C ALA A 190 9.71 1.83 -13.09
N ASP A 191 9.95 1.16 -11.95
CA ASP A 191 9.26 -0.08 -11.60
C ASP A 191 7.76 0.16 -11.34
N ILE A 192 6.92 -0.60 -12.03
CA ILE A 192 5.47 -0.52 -11.91
C ILE A 192 4.98 -0.78 -10.48
N ARG A 193 5.67 -1.63 -9.70
CA ARG A 193 5.33 -1.97 -8.32
C ARG A 193 5.41 -0.74 -7.41
N VAL A 194 6.44 0.08 -7.58
CA VAL A 194 6.59 1.31 -6.78
C VAL A 194 5.48 2.30 -7.12
N ARG A 195 5.12 2.39 -8.41
CA ARG A 195 4.05 3.26 -8.90
C ARG A 195 2.68 2.89 -8.34
N ILE A 196 2.33 1.60 -8.35
CA ILE A 196 1.03 1.14 -7.83
C ILE A 196 0.96 1.26 -6.30
N VAL A 197 2.05 1.00 -5.57
CA VAL A 197 2.10 1.21 -4.11
C VAL A 197 1.99 2.70 -3.76
N TYR A 198 2.71 3.57 -4.48
CA TYR A 198 2.56 5.01 -4.33
C TYR A 198 1.14 5.46 -4.67
N GLY A 199 0.51 4.87 -5.70
CA GLY A 199 -0.90 5.11 -6.04
C GLY A 199 -1.85 4.85 -4.87
N MET A 200 -1.68 3.74 -4.15
CA MET A 200 -2.49 3.48 -2.94
C MET A 200 -2.26 4.52 -1.84
N LEU A 201 -1.00 4.85 -1.53
CA LEU A 201 -0.66 5.86 -0.51
C LEU A 201 -1.26 7.24 -0.87
N ALA A 202 -1.14 7.62 -2.14
CA ALA A 202 -1.65 8.87 -2.67
C ALA A 202 -3.18 8.87 -2.69
N GLY A 203 -3.81 7.75 -3.06
CA GLY A 203 -5.26 7.57 -2.99
C GLY A 203 -5.78 7.70 -1.56
N ALA A 204 -5.12 7.03 -0.61
CA ALA A 204 -5.45 7.07 0.80
C ALA A 204 -5.39 8.48 1.39
N PHE A 205 -4.49 9.34 0.91
CA PHE A 205 -4.22 10.64 1.52
C PHE A 205 -4.79 11.85 0.75
N TYR A 206 -4.67 11.86 -0.58
CA TYR A 206 -5.07 12.99 -1.43
C TYR A 206 -6.46 12.84 -2.07
N LEU A 207 -6.95 11.60 -2.25
CA LEU A 207 -8.17 11.33 -3.01
C LEU A 207 -9.32 10.74 -2.19
N GLY A 208 -9.09 10.44 -0.91
CA GLY A 208 -10.17 10.00 -0.05
C GLY A 208 -11.07 11.18 0.33
N ASP A 209 -12.36 10.93 0.29
CA ASP A 209 -13.43 11.89 0.62
C ASP A 209 -13.38 12.32 2.09
#